data_AF-A0A2M8A2T7-F1
#
_entry.id   AF-A0A2M8A2T7-F1
#
_cell.length_a   1.000
_cell.length_b   1.000
_cell.length_c   1.000
_cell.angle_alpha   90.00
_cell.angle_beta   90.00
_cell.angle_gamma   90.00
#
_symmetry.space_group_name_H-M   'P 1'
#
loop_
_entity.id
_entity.type
_entity.pdbx_description
1 polymer ?
#
loop_
_entity_poly.entity_id
_entity_poly.type
_entity_poly.pdbx_seq_one_letter_code
_entity_poly.pdbx_strand_id
1 'polypeptide(L)'
;MKLALIFFILLQVHFCFSQIKVIDYEQPELIGEIAPMGETHISCKKSGESYIFTYQDVKFEHIKAYKSFSFEDKEGSFDALYNIIMTGFEKIPDKDIMIEIPEGILFIKFIKTLGVTNVRFQHVYANGEVSGFTIWLTRKKINKLFGKK
;
A
#
# COMPACT_ATOMS: atom_id res chain seq x y z
N MET A 1 -18.74 -34.79 49.42
CA MET A 1 -17.96 -33.55 49.11
C MET A 1 -17.20 -33.61 47.79
N LYS A 2 -16.47 -34.69 47.44
CA LYS A 2 -15.70 -34.76 46.18
C LYS A 2 -16.54 -34.65 44.89
N LEU A 3 -17.74 -35.24 44.84
CA LEU A 3 -18.65 -35.13 43.68
C LEU A 3 -19.17 -33.69 43.45
N ALA A 4 -19.49 -32.98 44.53
CA ALA A 4 -19.99 -31.60 44.46
C ALA A 4 -18.90 -30.63 43.96
N LEU A 5 -17.64 -30.89 44.32
CA LEU A 5 -16.49 -30.12 43.85
C LEU A 5 -16.25 -30.32 42.34
N ILE A 6 -16.41 -31.55 41.84
CA ILE A 6 -16.27 -31.86 40.41
C ILE A 6 -17.38 -31.18 39.59
N PHE A 7 -18.61 -31.13 40.11
CA PHE A 7 -19.72 -30.44 39.45
C PHE A 7 -19.49 -28.92 39.37
N PHE A 8 -18.86 -28.33 40.40
CA PHE A 8 -18.53 -26.90 40.43
C PHE A 8 -17.41 -26.52 39.43
N ILE A 9 -16.46 -27.43 39.20
CA ILE A 9 -15.37 -27.25 38.21
C ILE A 9 -15.92 -27.33 36.77
N LEU A 10 -16.92 -28.18 36.52
CA LEU A 10 -17.55 -28.34 35.20
C LEU A 10 -18.43 -27.16 34.78
N LEU A 11 -18.89 -26.33 35.72
CA LEU A 11 -19.74 -25.16 35.43
C LEU A 11 -18.96 -23.92 34.95
N GLN A 12 -17.62 -23.92 35.05
CA GLN A 12 -16.79 -22.76 34.69
C GLN A 12 -16.34 -22.70 33.22
N VAL A 13 -16.63 -23.72 32.41
CA VAL A 13 -16.20 -23.80 30.99
C VAL A 13 -17.13 -23.10 29.98
N HIS A 14 -18.18 -22.41 30.43
CA HIS A 14 -19.23 -21.89 29.53
C HIS A 14 -19.12 -20.42 29.10
N PHE A 15 -18.03 -19.71 29.40
CA PHE A 15 -17.82 -18.33 28.94
C PHE A 15 -16.85 -18.22 27.76
N CYS A 16 -17.07 -19.03 26.70
CA CYS A 16 -16.49 -18.74 25.40
C CYS A 16 -17.38 -17.73 24.67
N PHE A 17 -17.08 -16.43 24.86
CA PHE A 17 -17.65 -15.35 24.06
C PHE A 17 -17.07 -15.41 22.63
N SER A 18 -17.57 -16.31 21.79
CA SER A 18 -17.35 -16.26 20.34
C SER A 18 -18.45 -15.40 19.72
N GLN A 19 -18.42 -14.10 19.99
CA GLN A 19 -19.35 -13.16 19.35
C GLN A 19 -18.75 -12.73 18.01
N ILE A 20 -19.43 -13.10 16.91
CA ILE A 20 -19.17 -12.52 15.59
C ILE A 20 -19.51 -11.04 15.69
N LYS A 21 -18.50 -10.18 15.64
CA LYS A 21 -18.67 -8.73 15.64
C LYS A 21 -18.87 -8.27 14.18
N VAL A 22 -20.05 -7.76 13.88
CA VAL A 22 -20.27 -7.00 12.64
C VAL A 22 -19.50 -5.69 12.83
N ILE A 23 -18.42 -5.55 12.07
CA ILE A 23 -17.67 -4.30 11.99
C ILE A 23 -18.26 -3.49 10.84
N ASP A 24 -18.50 -2.20 11.09
CA ASP A 24 -18.77 -1.25 10.02
C ASP A 24 -17.49 -1.12 9.19
N TYR A 25 -17.50 -1.72 8.00
CA TYR A 25 -16.41 -1.63 7.05
C TYR A 25 -16.62 -0.40 6.18
N GLU A 26 -15.86 0.66 6.44
CA GLU A 26 -15.76 1.78 5.51
C GLU A 26 -15.17 1.28 4.19
N GLN A 27 -15.96 1.33 3.11
CA GLN A 27 -15.47 0.92 1.81
C GLN A 27 -14.36 1.87 1.35
N PRO A 28 -13.17 1.35 0.98
CA PRO A 28 -12.08 2.20 0.53
C PRO A 28 -12.48 3.01 -0.71
N GLU A 29 -12.33 4.33 -0.63
CA GLU A 29 -12.58 5.25 -1.73
C GLU A 29 -11.43 5.14 -2.75
N LEU A 30 -11.77 5.00 -4.03
CA LEU A 30 -10.76 4.98 -5.11
C LEU A 30 -10.29 6.40 -5.42
N ILE A 31 -9.01 6.68 -5.17
CA ILE A 31 -8.39 7.98 -5.47
C ILE A 31 -7.90 8.03 -6.91
N GLY A 32 -7.26 6.94 -7.37
CA GLY A 32 -6.68 6.89 -8.70
C GLY A 32 -6.27 5.50 -9.12
N GLU A 33 -6.30 5.25 -10.42
CA GLU A 33 -5.96 3.95 -10.99
C GLU A 33 -5.30 4.07 -12.36
N ILE A 34 -4.23 3.30 -12.55
CA ILE A 34 -3.54 3.10 -13.83
C ILE A 34 -3.85 1.69 -14.33
N ALA A 35 -4.84 1.60 -15.22
CA ALA A 35 -5.28 0.36 -15.82
C ALA A 35 -5.23 0.42 -17.36
N PRO A 36 -4.04 0.30 -17.99
CA PRO A 36 -3.96 0.22 -19.45
C PRO A 36 -4.70 -1.04 -19.94
N MET A 37 -5.50 -0.91 -20.99
CA MET A 37 -6.30 -2.02 -21.56
C MET A 37 -7.21 -2.73 -20.54
N GLY A 38 -7.64 -2.02 -19.48
CA GLY A 38 -8.53 -2.57 -18.45
C GLY A 38 -7.84 -3.44 -17.39
N GLU A 39 -6.51 -3.60 -17.45
CA GLU A 39 -5.76 -4.34 -16.44
C GLU A 39 -5.13 -3.39 -15.43
N THR A 40 -5.49 -3.51 -14.15
CA THR A 40 -4.95 -2.67 -13.07
C THR A 40 -3.48 -2.94 -12.82
N HIS A 41 -2.61 -2.00 -13.17
CA HIS A 41 -1.19 -2.08 -12.87
C HIS A 41 -0.85 -1.47 -11.51
N ILE A 42 -1.51 -0.36 -11.17
CA ILE A 42 -1.41 0.28 -9.85
C ILE A 42 -2.68 1.08 -9.54
N SER A 43 -3.12 1.04 -8.30
CA SER A 43 -4.24 1.81 -7.77
C SER A 43 -3.89 2.40 -6.41
N CYS A 44 -4.50 3.54 -6.09
CA CYS A 44 -4.46 4.17 -4.79
C CYS A 44 -5.89 4.27 -4.25
N LYS A 45 -6.11 3.75 -3.05
CA LYS A 45 -7.39 3.85 -2.33
C LYS A 45 -7.19 4.50 -0.99
N LYS A 46 -8.17 5.24 -0.52
CA LYS A 46 -8.23 5.82 0.83
C LYS A 46 -9.17 4.99 1.69
N SER A 47 -8.73 4.60 2.88
CA SER A 47 -9.55 3.91 3.88
C SER A 47 -9.31 4.57 5.23
N GLY A 48 -10.31 5.27 5.76
CA GLY A 48 -10.13 6.17 6.90
C GLY A 48 -9.05 7.23 6.62
N GLU A 49 -8.01 7.23 7.46
CA GLU A 49 -6.85 8.14 7.35
C GLU A 49 -5.68 7.54 6.55
N SER A 50 -5.81 6.30 6.06
CA SER A 50 -4.71 5.61 5.38
C SER A 50 -4.89 5.59 3.87
N TYR A 51 -3.77 5.75 3.17
CA TYR A 51 -3.67 5.55 1.72
C TYR A 51 -3.00 4.22 1.43
N ILE A 52 -3.66 3.41 0.61
CA ILE A 52 -3.24 2.06 0.24
C ILE A 52 -2.92 2.04 -1.24
N PHE A 53 -1.66 1.77 -1.57
CA PHE A 53 -1.21 1.58 -2.95
C PHE A 53 -1.12 0.09 -3.23
N THR A 54 -1.90 -0.40 -4.19
CA THR A 54 -1.86 -1.79 -4.65
C THR A 54 -1.36 -1.83 -6.08
N TYR A 55 -0.39 -2.69 -6.39
CA TYR A 55 0.25 -2.76 -7.70
C TYR A 55 0.60 -4.19 -8.09
N GLN A 56 0.63 -4.43 -9.40
CA GLN A 56 1.19 -5.66 -9.97
C GLN A 56 2.72 -5.55 -9.99
N ASP A 57 3.38 -6.54 -9.39
CA ASP A 57 4.83 -6.62 -9.35
C ASP A 57 5.40 -7.01 -10.72
N VAL A 58 6.16 -6.10 -11.32
CA VAL A 58 6.75 -6.31 -12.65
C VAL A 58 7.89 -7.32 -12.65
N LYS A 59 8.32 -7.85 -11.49
CA LYS A 59 9.27 -8.97 -11.42
C LYS A 59 8.71 -10.26 -12.00
N PHE A 60 7.39 -10.43 -11.99
CA PHE A 60 6.74 -11.66 -12.43
C PHE A 60 6.07 -11.45 -13.79
N GLU A 61 6.69 -12.00 -14.85
CA GLU A 61 6.19 -11.83 -16.22
C GLU A 61 5.04 -12.78 -16.58
N HIS A 62 4.97 -13.94 -15.91
CA HIS A 62 4.01 -15.00 -16.25
C HIS A 62 2.84 -15.15 -15.25
N ILE A 63 2.93 -14.50 -14.08
CA ILE A 63 1.90 -14.52 -13.05
C ILE A 63 1.59 -13.10 -12.59
N LYS A 64 0.31 -12.81 -12.33
CA LYS A 64 -0.12 -11.53 -11.75
C LYS A 64 0.08 -11.59 -10.23
N ALA A 65 1.26 -11.21 -9.77
CA ALA A 65 1.55 -11.07 -8.35
C ALA A 65 1.25 -9.63 -7.91
N TYR A 66 0.28 -9.44 -7.03
CA TYR A 66 -0.03 -8.13 -6.47
C TYR A 66 0.68 -7.91 -5.14
N LYS A 67 1.13 -6.69 -4.92
CA LYS A 67 1.71 -6.21 -3.66
C LYS A 67 1.06 -4.90 -3.29
N SER A 68 1.21 -4.53 -2.02
CA SER A 68 0.74 -3.25 -1.52
C SER A 68 1.74 -2.61 -0.58
N PHE A 69 1.60 -1.31 -0.41
CA PHE A 69 2.13 -0.60 0.74
C PHE A 69 1.08 0.39 1.21
N SER A 70 1.09 0.70 2.50
CA SER A 70 0.17 1.66 3.08
C SER A 70 0.88 2.61 4.05
N PHE A 71 0.29 3.79 4.23
CA PHE A 71 0.70 4.75 5.25
C PHE A 71 -0.49 5.62 5.65
N GLU A 72 -0.46 6.10 6.90
CA GLU A 72 -1.42 7.06 7.44
C GLU A 72 -1.08 8.48 6.95
N ASP A 73 -2.08 9.28 6.62
CA ASP A 73 -1.94 10.66 6.18
C ASP A 73 -1.69 11.63 7.34
N LYS A 74 -0.67 11.33 8.15
CA LYS A 74 -0.23 12.22 9.23
C LYS A 74 0.42 13.46 8.64
N GLU A 75 -0.02 14.64 9.07
CA GLU A 75 0.56 15.92 8.66
C GLU A 75 0.57 16.14 7.13
N GLY A 76 -0.37 15.54 6.39
CA GLY A 76 -0.43 15.64 4.94
C GLY A 76 0.64 14.82 4.21
N SER A 77 1.06 13.68 4.80
CA SER A 77 2.02 12.75 4.23
C SER A 77 1.68 12.32 2.80
N PHE A 78 0.39 12.23 2.45
CA PHE A 78 -0.05 11.91 1.09
C PHE A 78 0.37 12.99 0.08
N ASP A 79 0.10 14.25 0.39
CA ASP A 79 0.50 15.39 -0.44
C ASP A 79 2.02 15.59 -0.40
N ALA A 80 2.69 15.31 0.73
CA ALA A 80 4.14 15.35 0.84
C ALA A 80 4.81 14.33 -0.11
N LEU A 81 4.33 13.08 -0.14
CA LEU A 81 4.79 12.06 -1.08
C LEU A 81 4.60 12.50 -2.52
N TYR A 82 3.42 13.05 -2.86
CA TYR A 82 3.15 13.59 -4.19
C TYR A 82 4.16 14.70 -4.57
N ASN A 83 4.41 15.64 -3.67
CA ASN A 83 5.33 16.76 -3.91
C ASN A 83 6.78 16.32 -4.07
N ILE A 84 7.23 15.34 -3.28
CA ILE A 84 8.54 14.70 -3.46
C ILE A 84 8.65 14.13 -4.88
N ILE A 85 7.61 13.45 -5.34
CA ILE A 85 7.60 12.85 -6.67
C ILE A 85 7.60 13.92 -7.77
N MET A 86 6.79 14.98 -7.63
CA MET A 86 6.72 16.08 -8.59
C MET A 86 8.05 16.82 -8.70
N THR A 87 8.72 17.08 -7.57
CA THR A 87 10.06 17.68 -7.54
C THR A 87 11.06 16.79 -8.29
N GLY A 88 11.00 15.47 -8.11
CA GLY A 88 11.85 14.51 -8.82
C GLY A 88 11.61 14.47 -10.34
N PHE A 89 10.39 14.79 -10.81
CA PHE A 89 10.13 14.96 -12.25
C PHE A 89 10.73 16.22 -12.84
N GLU A 90 10.92 17.28 -12.04
CA GLU A 90 11.51 18.55 -12.45
C GLU A 90 13.03 18.51 -12.38
N LYS A 91 13.55 17.96 -11.28
CA LYS A 91 14.97 17.78 -11.01
C LYS A 91 15.21 16.34 -10.58
N ILE A 92 15.70 15.53 -11.52
CA ILE A 92 16.00 14.12 -11.30
C ILE A 92 17.09 14.02 -10.20
N PRO A 93 16.82 13.30 -9.09
CA PRO A 93 17.82 13.08 -8.04
C PRO A 93 18.97 12.18 -8.54
N ASP A 94 20.17 12.37 -8.00
CA ASP A 94 21.34 11.54 -8.34
C ASP A 94 21.23 10.10 -7.78
N LYS A 95 20.42 9.91 -6.73
CA LYS A 95 20.19 8.64 -6.06
C LYS A 95 18.69 8.43 -5.83
N ASP A 96 18.30 7.17 -5.68
CA ASP A 96 16.93 6.81 -5.31
C ASP A 96 16.54 7.49 -3.99
N ILE A 97 15.33 8.05 -3.93
CA ILE A 97 14.79 8.63 -2.70
C ILE A 97 14.25 7.47 -1.85
N MET A 98 14.66 7.42 -0.58
CA MET A 98 14.23 6.39 0.37
C MET A 98 13.26 7.01 1.37
N ILE A 99 12.08 6.41 1.51
CA ILE A 99 11.06 6.81 2.48
C ILE A 99 10.76 5.62 3.37
N GLU A 100 10.85 5.83 4.67
CA GLU A 100 10.40 4.85 5.66
C GLU A 100 8.87 4.88 5.76
N ILE A 101 8.26 3.70 5.71
CA ILE A 101 6.83 3.47 5.87
C ILE A 101 6.62 2.39 6.93
N PRO A 102 5.43 2.27 7.55
CA PRO A 102 5.21 1.32 8.64
C PRO A 102 5.60 -0.13 8.30
N GLU A 103 5.41 -0.53 7.04
CA GLU A 103 5.66 -1.89 6.55
C GLU A 103 7.11 -2.11 6.07
N GLY A 104 7.94 -1.06 5.98
CA GLY A 104 9.31 -1.15 5.49
C GLY A 104 9.82 0.12 4.82
N ILE A 105 10.42 -0.01 3.64
CA ILE A 105 11.03 1.12 2.91
C ILE A 105 10.47 1.19 1.49
N LEU A 106 10.05 2.39 1.11
CA LEU A 106 9.65 2.75 -0.24
C LEU A 106 10.82 3.49 -0.93
N PHE A 107 11.38 2.88 -1.96
CA PHE A 107 12.37 3.51 -2.83
C PHE A 107 11.68 4.11 -4.05
N ILE A 108 12.02 5.37 -4.36
CA ILE A 108 11.49 6.12 -5.49
C ILE A 108 12.64 6.39 -6.46
N LYS A 109 12.57 5.74 -7.62
CA LYS A 109 13.61 5.83 -8.65
C LYS A 109 13.10 6.62 -9.85
N PHE A 110 13.91 7.57 -10.31
CA PHE A 110 13.66 8.34 -11.52
C PHE A 110 14.63 7.95 -12.64
N ILE A 111 14.12 7.89 -13.86
CA ILE A 111 14.93 7.75 -15.08
C ILE A 111 14.43 8.72 -16.15
N LYS A 112 15.32 9.13 -17.05
CA LYS A 112 14.95 9.88 -18.25
C LYS A 112 15.24 9.05 -19.49
N THR A 113 14.19 8.75 -20.26
CA THR A 113 14.29 7.95 -21.48
C THR A 113 13.58 8.70 -22.59
N LEU A 114 14.28 8.94 -23.72
CA LEU A 114 13.74 9.65 -24.88
C LEU A 114 13.10 11.02 -24.52
N GLY A 115 13.74 11.77 -23.63
CA GLY A 115 13.26 13.09 -23.18
C GLY A 115 12.14 13.04 -22.13
N VAL A 116 11.56 11.87 -21.85
CA VAL A 116 10.47 11.70 -20.88
C VAL A 116 11.03 11.18 -19.56
N THR A 117 10.80 11.93 -18.48
CA THR A 117 11.11 11.49 -17.12
C THR A 117 10.03 10.52 -16.64
N ASN A 118 10.45 9.38 -16.09
CA ASN A 118 9.59 8.34 -15.52
C ASN A 118 10.03 8.04 -14.09
N VAL A 119 9.07 7.66 -13.25
CA VAL A 119 9.30 7.22 -11.87
C VAL A 119 8.84 5.79 -11.68
N ARG A 120 9.46 5.06 -10.76
CA ARG A 120 9.03 3.74 -10.32
C ARG A 120 9.19 3.62 -8.82
N PHE A 121 8.29 2.88 -8.18
CA PHE A 121 8.40 2.53 -6.78
C PHE A 121 8.95 1.12 -6.61
N GLN A 122 9.82 0.95 -5.63
CA GLN A 122 10.20 -0.35 -5.09
C GLN A 122 9.82 -0.38 -3.62
N HIS A 123 8.96 -1.31 -3.25
CA HIS A 123 8.62 -1.57 -1.85
C HIS A 123 9.47 -2.73 -1.33
N VAL A 124 10.16 -2.53 -0.20
CA VAL A 124 10.88 -3.55 0.54
C VAL A 124 10.26 -3.67 1.93
N TYR A 125 9.71 -4.84 2.26
CA TYR A 125 9.12 -5.07 3.58
C TYR A 125 10.21 -5.25 4.65
N ALA A 126 9.94 -4.76 5.85
CA ALA A 126 10.84 -4.92 7.01
C ALA A 126 10.97 -6.38 7.48
N ASN A 127 9.95 -7.20 7.23
CA ASN A 127 9.90 -8.60 7.64
C ASN A 127 10.71 -9.56 6.75
N GLY A 128 11.46 -9.05 5.78
CA GLY A 128 12.27 -9.85 4.86
C GLY A 128 11.49 -10.45 3.69
N GLU A 129 10.20 -10.13 3.53
CA GLU A 129 9.43 -10.53 2.35
C GLU A 129 10.00 -9.95 1.05
N VAL A 130 9.68 -10.63 -0.04
CA VAL A 130 10.15 -10.28 -1.39
C VAL A 130 9.72 -8.87 -1.75
N SER A 131 10.69 -8.01 -2.04
CA SER A 131 10.45 -6.66 -2.56
C SER A 131 9.72 -6.70 -3.90
N GLY A 132 8.94 -5.67 -4.22
CA GLY A 132 8.24 -5.58 -5.50
C GLY A 132 8.48 -4.25 -6.21
N PHE A 133 8.32 -4.26 -7.53
CA PHE A 133 8.45 -3.07 -8.36
C PHE A 133 7.13 -2.73 -9.05
N THR A 134 6.80 -1.45 -9.10
CA THR A 134 5.72 -0.97 -9.97
C THR A 134 6.18 -0.93 -11.43
N ILE A 135 5.25 -0.69 -12.35
CA ILE A 135 5.62 -0.17 -13.68
C ILE A 135 6.28 1.21 -13.57
N TRP A 136 6.91 1.63 -14.67
CA TRP A 136 7.30 3.02 -14.88
C TRP A 136 6.08 3.90 -15.11
N LEU A 137 6.02 5.00 -14.37
CA LEU A 137 4.93 5.97 -14.35
C LEU A 137 5.43 7.30 -14.86
N THR A 138 4.70 7.88 -15.81
CA THR A 138 4.94 9.26 -16.26
C THR A 138 4.30 10.23 -15.27
N ARG A 139 4.67 11.52 -15.34
CA ARG A 139 4.03 12.58 -14.55
C ARG A 139 2.50 12.53 -14.64
N LYS A 140 1.95 12.34 -15.85
CA LYS A 140 0.50 12.19 -16.07
C LYS A 140 -0.11 11.01 -15.32
N LYS A 141 0.58 9.86 -15.30
CA LYS A 141 0.11 8.69 -14.55
C LYS A 141 0.18 8.94 -13.04
N ILE A 142 1.20 9.64 -12.55
CA ILE A 142 1.27 10.01 -11.13
C ILE A 142 0.15 10.98 -10.76
N ASN A 143 -0.11 12.03 -11.54
CA ASN A 143 -1.25 12.92 -11.30
C ASN A 143 -2.56 12.13 -11.19
N LYS A 144 -2.83 11.24 -12.17
CA LYS A 144 -4.02 10.39 -12.14
C LYS A 144 -4.07 9.48 -10.89
N LEU A 145 -2.96 8.87 -10.51
CA LEU A 145 -2.88 7.98 -9.35
C LEU A 145 -3.16 8.71 -8.03
N PHE A 146 -2.75 9.97 -7.92
CA PHE A 146 -2.94 10.81 -6.74
C PHE A 146 -4.21 11.68 -6.79
N GLY A 147 -5.10 11.45 -7.77
CA GLY A 147 -6.33 12.23 -7.94
C GLY A 147 -6.10 13.71 -8.30
N LYS A 148 -4.93 14.06 -8.82
CA LYS A 148 -4.58 15.43 -9.27
C LYS A 148 -4.80 15.57 -10.78
N LYS A 149 -5.17 16.78 -11.24
CA LYS A 149 -5.44 17.09 -12.66
C LYS A 149 -4.15 17.25 -13.48
#